data_AF-A0A251MUU9-F1
#
_entry.id   AF-A0A251MUU9-F1
#
_cell.length_a   1.000
_cell.length_b   1.000
_cell.length_c   1.000
_cell.angle_alpha   90.00
_cell.angle_beta   90.00
_cell.angle_gamma   90.00
#
_symmetry.space_group_name_H-M   'P 1'
#
loop_
_entity.id
_entity.type
_entity.pdbx_description
1 polymer ?
#
loop_
_entity_poly.entity_id
_entity_poly.type
_entity_poly.pdbx_seq_one_letter_code
_entity_poly.pdbx_strand_id
1 'polypeptide(L)'
;MCDLLRINTDRGTMLSDGKSRFSKDGKPIYHFLGTSTFSEYTVCHVGSVAKINPAAPLEKVCVLSCGICTGFGATVNVAKPKKGSSVAIFGLGAVGLAAAEGARVSGAARIIGVDLNSNRFEEAKKFGVNEFVNPKDHNKPVQEVIAEMTDGGVDRSVECTGSVQAMISAFECVHDGWGVAVLVGVPNKDDAFKTHPVNFLNERTLKGTFYGNYKPRSDLPGVVEMYMNKELEVDKFITHSVPFAEINKAFDLMLSGQSIRCIIRMED
;
A
#
# COMPACT_ATOMS: atom_id res chain seq x y z
N MET A 1 17.37 -2.83 0.32
CA MET A 1 16.71 -3.72 -0.67
C MET A 1 17.64 -4.89 -0.96
N CYS A 2 17.15 -6.11 -1.19
CA CYS A 2 18.02 -7.26 -1.50
C CYS A 2 18.52 -7.15 -2.95
N ASP A 3 19.84 -7.21 -3.16
CA ASP A 3 20.37 -7.04 -4.53
C ASP A 3 19.93 -8.14 -5.50
N LEU A 4 19.78 -9.36 -4.98
CA LEU A 4 19.42 -10.56 -5.74
C LEU A 4 17.91 -10.71 -5.96
N LEU A 5 17.11 -10.42 -4.92
CA LEU A 5 15.67 -10.75 -4.86
C LEU A 5 14.76 -9.52 -4.89
N ARG A 6 15.28 -8.35 -5.28
CA ARG A 6 14.44 -7.19 -5.57
C ARG A 6 13.38 -7.52 -6.63
N ILE A 7 12.28 -6.77 -6.61
CA ILE A 7 11.20 -6.91 -7.58
C ILE A 7 11.74 -6.79 -9.01
N ASN A 8 11.26 -7.66 -9.90
CA ASN A 8 11.52 -7.60 -11.32
C ASN A 8 10.24 -8.07 -12.03
N THR A 9 9.57 -7.14 -12.70
CA THR A 9 8.28 -7.37 -13.39
C THR A 9 8.45 -8.09 -14.72
N ASP A 10 9.64 -8.02 -15.32
CA ASP A 10 9.92 -8.54 -16.67
C ASP A 10 10.45 -9.98 -16.63
N ARG A 11 10.92 -10.44 -15.47
CA ARG A 11 11.48 -11.78 -15.30
C ARG A 11 10.37 -12.83 -15.23
N GLY A 12 10.20 -13.54 -16.34
CA GLY A 12 9.29 -14.69 -16.46
C GLY A 12 9.83 -16.04 -15.95
N THR A 13 11.02 -16.10 -15.37
CA THR A 13 11.74 -17.36 -15.12
C THR A 13 12.45 -17.40 -13.76
N MET A 14 12.89 -18.59 -13.34
CA MET A 14 13.63 -18.79 -12.09
C MET A 14 15.07 -18.30 -12.19
N LEU A 15 15.60 -17.77 -11.09
CA LEU A 15 16.99 -17.29 -11.01
C LEU A 15 18.02 -18.40 -11.19
N SER A 16 17.69 -19.64 -10.83
CA SER A 16 18.63 -20.76 -10.81
C SER A 16 19.11 -21.20 -12.19
N ASP A 17 18.22 -21.15 -13.19
CA ASP A 17 18.49 -21.70 -14.53
C ASP A 17 17.87 -20.89 -15.67
N GLY A 18 17.20 -19.76 -15.37
CA GLY A 18 16.53 -18.95 -16.37
C GLY A 18 15.34 -19.64 -17.05
N LYS A 19 14.78 -20.71 -16.47
CA LYS A 19 13.62 -21.44 -17.02
C LYS A 19 12.36 -21.22 -16.19
N SER A 20 11.19 -21.37 -16.83
CA SER A 20 9.93 -21.45 -16.09
C SER A 20 9.80 -22.80 -15.37
N ARG A 21 8.85 -22.87 -14.42
CA ARG A 21 8.41 -24.10 -13.76
C ARG A 21 6.99 -24.51 -14.16
N PHE A 22 6.31 -23.67 -14.95
CA PHE A 22 4.99 -23.95 -15.50
C PHE A 22 5.12 -24.25 -16.99
N SER A 23 4.38 -25.25 -17.44
CA SER A 23 4.24 -25.55 -18.86
C SER A 23 2.84 -26.09 -19.16
N LYS A 24 2.41 -25.92 -20.41
CA LYS A 24 1.23 -26.57 -20.97
C LYS A 24 1.58 -27.06 -22.36
N ASP A 25 1.34 -28.34 -22.63
CA ASP A 25 1.66 -28.99 -23.91
C ASP A 25 3.13 -28.78 -24.32
N GLY A 26 4.05 -28.87 -23.36
CA GLY A 26 5.49 -28.66 -23.56
C GLY A 26 5.93 -27.21 -23.75
N LYS A 27 5.00 -26.24 -23.80
CA LYS A 27 5.30 -24.81 -23.94
C LYS A 27 5.38 -24.14 -22.57
N PRO A 28 6.38 -23.28 -22.30
CA PRO A 28 6.51 -22.61 -21.02
C PRO A 28 5.39 -21.58 -20.80
N ILE A 29 4.84 -21.55 -19.59
CA ILE A 29 4.02 -20.45 -19.08
C ILE A 29 4.90 -19.64 -18.14
N TYR A 30 5.04 -18.34 -18.33
CA TYR A 30 5.98 -17.54 -17.56
C TYR A 30 5.52 -17.28 -16.11
N HIS A 31 6.51 -17.12 -15.22
CA HIS A 31 6.29 -16.66 -13.87
C HIS A 31 5.92 -15.17 -13.83
N PHE A 32 5.26 -14.76 -12.74
CA PHE A 32 5.03 -13.34 -12.44
C PHE A 32 5.54 -13.03 -11.04
N LEU A 33 6.42 -12.02 -10.94
CA LEU A 33 7.08 -11.56 -9.70
C LEU A 33 7.81 -12.66 -8.91
N GLY A 34 8.11 -13.80 -9.54
CA GLY A 34 8.69 -14.97 -8.88
C GLY A 34 7.80 -15.62 -7.82
N THR A 35 6.47 -15.38 -7.88
CA THR A 35 5.47 -15.94 -6.95
C THR A 35 4.41 -16.77 -7.66
N SER A 36 3.79 -16.24 -8.72
CA SER A 36 2.77 -16.92 -9.54
C SER A 36 1.70 -17.65 -8.71
N THR A 37 1.05 -16.92 -7.80
CA THR A 37 0.12 -17.49 -6.81
C THR A 37 -1.28 -17.82 -7.37
N PHE A 38 -1.52 -17.65 -8.66
CA PHE A 38 -2.74 -18.10 -9.35
C PHE A 38 -2.53 -19.50 -9.96
N SER A 39 -2.16 -20.44 -9.09
CA SER A 39 -1.99 -21.85 -9.38
C SER A 39 -2.07 -22.63 -8.07
N GLU A 40 -2.60 -23.86 -8.10
CA GLU A 40 -2.68 -24.74 -6.93
C GLU A 40 -1.30 -25.02 -6.32
N TYR A 41 -0.27 -25.07 -7.17
CA TYR A 41 1.12 -25.25 -6.76
C TYR A 41 2.00 -24.22 -7.47
N THR A 42 3.00 -23.70 -6.76
CA THR A 42 4.01 -22.80 -7.35
C THR A 42 5.40 -23.15 -6.83
N VAL A 43 6.42 -22.69 -7.56
CA VAL A 43 7.82 -22.79 -7.17
C VAL A 43 8.34 -21.39 -6.95
N CYS A 44 8.83 -21.12 -5.74
CA CYS A 44 9.37 -19.81 -5.36
C CYS A 44 10.81 -19.96 -4.88
N HIS A 45 11.61 -18.91 -5.06
CA HIS A 45 12.91 -18.84 -4.41
C HIS A 45 12.73 -18.73 -2.88
N VAL A 46 13.44 -19.55 -2.09
CA VAL A 46 13.29 -19.61 -0.62
C VAL A 46 13.48 -18.24 0.06
N GLY A 47 14.32 -17.38 -0.52
CA GLY A 47 14.50 -16.00 -0.05
C GLY A 47 13.26 -15.10 -0.15
N SER A 48 12.27 -15.50 -0.94
CA SER A 48 10.98 -14.83 -1.09
C SER A 48 9.84 -15.51 -0.31
N VAL A 49 10.15 -16.52 0.50
CA VAL A 49 9.17 -17.27 1.31
C VAL A 49 9.34 -16.90 2.78
N ALA A 50 8.34 -16.25 3.35
CA ALA A 50 8.27 -15.97 4.78
C ALA A 50 7.54 -17.11 5.50
N LYS A 51 8.21 -17.78 6.44
CA LYS A 51 7.56 -18.76 7.33
C LYS A 51 6.78 -17.99 8.39
N ILE A 52 5.49 -18.28 8.51
CA ILE A 52 4.57 -17.60 9.43
C ILE A 52 4.03 -18.57 10.49
N ASN A 53 3.24 -18.03 11.41
CA ASN A 53 2.53 -18.80 12.44
C ASN A 53 1.61 -19.84 11.79
N PRO A 54 1.74 -21.14 12.13
CA PRO A 54 0.91 -22.19 11.55
C PRO A 54 -0.57 -22.12 11.98
N ALA A 55 -0.88 -21.38 13.06
CA ALA A 55 -2.25 -21.15 13.51
C ALA A 55 -2.92 -19.95 12.81
N ALA A 56 -2.18 -19.18 11.99
CA ALA A 56 -2.74 -18.03 11.30
C ALA A 56 -3.66 -18.48 10.15
N PRO A 57 -4.90 -17.96 10.06
CA PRO A 57 -5.83 -18.29 8.98
C PRO A 57 -5.31 -17.77 7.64
N LEU A 58 -4.90 -18.67 6.74
CA LEU A 58 -4.22 -18.35 5.48
C LEU A 58 -5.10 -17.50 4.56
N GLU A 59 -6.41 -17.71 4.60
CA GLU A 59 -7.42 -16.93 3.87
C GLU A 59 -7.50 -15.46 4.32
N LYS A 60 -6.92 -15.13 5.47
CA LYS A 60 -6.85 -13.76 6.01
C LYS A 60 -5.45 -13.18 5.83
N VAL A 61 -4.40 -13.92 6.18
CA VAL A 61 -3.05 -13.36 6.20
C VAL A 61 -2.39 -13.29 4.82
N CYS A 62 -2.96 -13.92 3.78
CA CYS A 62 -2.44 -13.83 2.42
C CYS A 62 -2.36 -12.37 1.90
N VAL A 63 -3.29 -11.50 2.32
CA VAL A 63 -3.33 -10.09 1.90
C VAL A 63 -2.21 -9.23 2.53
N LEU A 64 -1.52 -9.75 3.54
CA LEU A 64 -0.36 -9.09 4.15
C LEU A 64 0.89 -9.16 3.25
N SER A 65 0.95 -10.06 2.28
CA SER A 65 2.16 -10.26 1.44
C SER A 65 2.47 -9.13 0.45
N CYS A 66 1.59 -8.11 0.32
CA CYS A 66 1.77 -7.01 -0.63
C CYS A 66 1.16 -5.70 -0.08
N GLY A 67 0.04 -5.24 -0.64
CA GLY A 67 -0.44 -3.87 -0.45
C GLY A 67 -0.72 -3.43 0.99
N ILE A 68 -1.15 -4.34 1.87
CA ILE A 68 -1.41 -3.98 3.28
C ILE A 68 -0.07 -3.67 3.98
N CYS A 69 0.93 -4.55 3.90
CA CYS A 69 2.25 -4.26 4.47
C CYS A 69 2.89 -3.01 3.86
N THR A 70 2.70 -2.79 2.55
CA THR A 70 3.20 -1.60 1.86
C THR A 70 2.68 -0.32 2.51
N GLY A 71 1.37 -0.18 2.67
CA GLY A 71 0.76 1.01 3.25
C GLY A 71 1.01 1.13 4.75
N PHE A 72 0.75 0.05 5.48
CA PHE A 72 0.93 0.01 6.93
C PHE A 72 2.37 0.36 7.32
N GLY A 73 3.36 -0.27 6.68
CA GLY A 73 4.78 0.00 6.89
C GLY A 73 5.20 1.40 6.44
N ALA A 74 4.65 1.94 5.34
CA ALA A 74 4.92 3.32 4.94
C ALA A 74 4.57 4.30 6.07
N THR A 75 3.50 4.05 6.81
CA THR A 75 3.15 4.84 7.98
C THR A 75 4.02 4.51 9.20
N VAL A 76 4.00 3.26 9.69
CA VAL A 76 4.59 2.93 11.01
C VAL A 76 6.12 2.87 10.99
N ASN A 77 6.73 2.52 9.85
CA ASN A 77 8.19 2.38 9.74
C ASN A 77 8.87 3.63 9.17
N VAL A 78 8.18 4.44 8.37
CA VAL A 78 8.82 5.53 7.59
C VAL A 78 8.30 6.90 7.99
N ALA A 79 6.98 7.11 7.90
CA ALA A 79 6.36 8.37 8.31
C ALA A 79 6.51 8.58 9.83
N LYS A 80 6.28 7.52 10.61
CA LYS A 80 6.36 7.51 12.08
C LYS A 80 5.58 8.69 12.70
N PRO A 81 4.26 8.80 12.45
CA PRO A 81 3.44 9.82 13.11
C PRO A 81 3.53 9.64 14.63
N LYS A 82 3.63 10.76 15.35
CA LYS A 82 3.57 10.76 16.81
C LYS A 82 2.10 10.72 17.23
N LYS A 83 1.83 10.21 18.44
CA LYS A 83 0.47 10.30 19.02
C LYS A 83 -0.02 11.75 18.99
N GLY A 84 -1.24 11.96 18.51
CA GLY A 84 -1.86 13.28 18.36
C GLY A 84 -1.60 13.98 17.03
N SER A 85 -0.75 13.42 16.14
CA SER A 85 -0.42 14.07 14.88
C SER A 85 -1.57 14.08 13.87
N SER A 86 -1.44 14.95 12.87
CA SER A 86 -2.24 14.99 11.64
C SER A 86 -1.55 14.24 10.50
N VAL A 87 -2.31 13.46 9.73
CA VAL A 87 -1.80 12.65 8.62
C VAL A 87 -2.69 12.81 7.39
N ALA A 88 -2.11 13.20 6.24
CA ALA A 88 -2.81 13.16 4.95
C ALA A 88 -2.46 11.88 4.17
N ILE A 89 -3.45 11.25 3.55
CA ILE A 89 -3.27 10.00 2.80
C ILE A 89 -3.86 10.17 1.40
N PHE A 90 -2.99 10.12 0.39
CA PHE A 90 -3.39 10.28 -1.00
C PHE A 90 -3.63 8.92 -1.64
N GLY A 91 -4.88 8.65 -2.01
CA GLY A 91 -5.38 7.43 -2.60
C GLY A 91 -5.94 6.45 -1.57
N LEU A 92 -7.25 6.22 -1.57
CA LEU A 92 -7.95 5.32 -0.65
C LEU A 92 -8.19 3.92 -1.24
N GLY A 93 -7.21 3.40 -1.96
CA GLY A 93 -7.12 1.98 -2.29
C GLY A 93 -6.56 1.18 -1.11
N ALA A 94 -6.35 -0.13 -1.27
CA ALA A 94 -5.85 -0.97 -0.17
C ALA A 94 -4.53 -0.51 0.47
N VAL A 95 -3.62 0.10 -0.31
CA VAL A 95 -2.37 0.67 0.23
C VAL A 95 -2.67 1.88 1.12
N GLY A 96 -3.47 2.84 0.67
CA GLY A 96 -3.80 4.00 1.49
C GLY A 96 -4.69 3.67 2.68
N LEU A 97 -5.63 2.73 2.56
CA LEU A 97 -6.40 2.23 3.69
C LEU A 97 -5.49 1.56 4.74
N ALA A 98 -4.44 0.85 4.31
CA ALA A 98 -3.44 0.31 5.23
C ALA A 98 -2.53 1.39 5.84
N ALA A 99 -2.21 2.45 5.09
CA ALA A 99 -1.52 3.60 5.62
C ALA A 99 -2.37 4.34 6.69
N ALA A 100 -3.69 4.41 6.48
CA ALA A 100 -4.66 5.00 7.42
C ALA A 100 -4.74 4.17 8.69
N GLU A 101 -4.83 2.85 8.55
CA GLU A 101 -4.79 1.93 9.67
C GLU A 101 -3.47 2.07 10.46
N GLY A 102 -2.34 2.21 9.77
CA GLY A 102 -1.05 2.50 10.41
C GLY A 102 -1.04 3.83 11.17
N ALA A 103 -1.71 4.87 10.66
CA ALA A 103 -1.82 6.17 11.32
C ALA A 103 -2.71 6.08 12.57
N ARG A 104 -3.82 5.34 12.46
CA ARG A 104 -4.75 5.05 13.57
C ARG A 104 -4.05 4.30 14.69
N VAL A 105 -3.33 3.21 14.37
CA VAL A 105 -2.55 2.42 15.34
C VAL A 105 -1.44 3.25 15.98
N SER A 106 -0.84 4.19 15.24
CA SER A 106 0.15 5.13 15.78
C SER A 106 -0.45 6.25 16.65
N GLY A 107 -1.78 6.32 16.74
CA GLY A 107 -2.49 7.30 17.56
C GLY A 107 -2.59 8.70 16.94
N ALA A 108 -2.57 8.83 15.61
CA ALA A 108 -2.86 10.09 14.93
C ALA A 108 -4.27 10.60 15.30
N ALA A 109 -4.41 11.90 15.56
CA ALA A 109 -5.68 12.51 15.93
C ALA A 109 -6.52 12.90 14.70
N ARG A 110 -5.86 13.35 13.64
CA ARG A 110 -6.50 13.76 12.38
C ARG A 110 -5.94 12.92 11.24
N ILE A 111 -6.79 12.24 10.50
CA ILE A 111 -6.43 11.38 9.37
C ILE A 111 -7.30 11.82 8.19
N ILE A 112 -6.69 12.57 7.28
CA ILE A 112 -7.34 13.18 6.12
C ILE A 112 -7.13 12.27 4.91
N GLY A 113 -8.21 11.68 4.41
CA GLY A 113 -8.20 10.90 3.17
C GLY A 113 -8.34 11.80 1.95
N VAL A 114 -7.53 11.58 0.92
CA VAL A 114 -7.59 12.31 -0.34
C VAL A 114 -7.80 11.32 -1.48
N ASP A 115 -8.96 11.33 -2.13
CA ASP A 115 -9.27 10.47 -3.29
C ASP A 115 -10.21 11.19 -4.25
N LEU A 116 -10.16 10.83 -5.54
CA LEU A 116 -11.06 11.41 -6.56
C LEU A 116 -12.45 10.77 -6.54
N ASN A 117 -12.59 9.61 -5.89
CA ASN A 117 -13.86 8.91 -5.72
C ASN A 117 -14.39 9.12 -4.30
N SER A 118 -15.32 10.06 -4.14
CA SER A 118 -15.95 10.38 -2.85
C SER A 118 -16.66 9.18 -2.20
N ASN A 119 -17.08 8.17 -2.97
CA ASN A 119 -17.73 6.98 -2.43
C ASN A 119 -16.78 6.13 -1.55
N ARG A 120 -15.46 6.36 -1.62
CA ARG A 120 -14.48 5.66 -0.79
C ARG A 120 -14.41 6.19 0.64
N PHE A 121 -14.96 7.38 0.93
CA PHE A 121 -14.83 7.98 2.25
C PHE A 121 -15.55 7.16 3.34
N GLU A 122 -16.80 6.76 3.11
CA GLU A 122 -17.57 6.01 4.11
C GLU A 122 -16.87 4.71 4.52
N GLU A 123 -16.29 3.99 3.57
CA GLU A 123 -15.52 2.79 3.87
C GLU A 123 -14.20 3.13 4.59
N ALA A 124 -13.52 4.20 4.19
CA ALA A 124 -12.25 4.62 4.77
C ALA A 124 -12.34 4.99 6.26
N LYS A 125 -13.52 5.41 6.74
CA LYS A 125 -13.78 5.66 8.18
C LYS A 125 -13.49 4.45 9.06
N LYS A 126 -13.74 3.24 8.57
CA LYS A 126 -13.42 1.98 9.27
C LYS A 126 -11.92 1.75 9.48
N PHE A 127 -11.07 2.47 8.73
CA PHE A 127 -9.61 2.41 8.79
C PHE A 127 -9.02 3.61 9.53
N GLY A 128 -9.85 4.43 10.17
CA GLY A 128 -9.44 5.59 10.98
C GLY A 128 -9.46 6.93 10.25
N VAL A 129 -9.75 6.97 8.95
CA VAL A 129 -9.93 8.25 8.23
C VAL A 129 -11.11 9.01 8.84
N ASN A 130 -10.90 10.24 9.26
CA ASN A 130 -11.93 11.05 9.93
C ASN A 130 -12.29 12.33 9.18
N GLU A 131 -11.48 12.73 8.21
CA GLU A 131 -11.73 13.86 7.32
C GLU A 131 -11.45 13.41 5.88
N PHE A 132 -12.08 14.06 4.89
CA PHE A 132 -11.93 13.71 3.49
C PHE A 132 -11.88 14.93 2.59
N VAL A 133 -11.04 14.86 1.56
CA VAL A 133 -10.90 15.88 0.53
C VAL A 133 -10.94 15.20 -0.83
N ASN A 134 -11.92 15.56 -1.65
CA ASN A 134 -11.87 15.27 -3.08
C ASN A 134 -11.30 16.49 -3.81
N PRO A 135 -10.13 16.39 -4.46
CA PRO A 135 -9.55 17.52 -5.19
C PRO A 135 -10.48 18.16 -6.23
N LYS A 136 -11.47 17.42 -6.75
CA LYS A 136 -12.45 17.95 -7.73
C LYS A 136 -13.46 18.92 -7.14
N ASP A 137 -13.64 18.90 -5.83
CA ASP A 137 -14.63 19.75 -5.13
C ASP A 137 -14.03 21.11 -4.73
N HIS A 138 -12.77 21.38 -5.10
CA HIS A 138 -12.04 22.59 -4.75
C HIS A 138 -11.44 23.27 -5.99
N ASN A 139 -11.44 24.60 -6.00
CA ASN A 139 -10.77 25.40 -7.03
C ASN A 139 -9.28 25.64 -6.73
N LYS A 140 -8.86 25.43 -5.47
CA LYS A 140 -7.47 25.59 -5.04
C LYS A 140 -6.71 24.26 -5.20
N PRO A 141 -5.37 24.30 -5.39
CA PRO A 141 -4.54 23.11 -5.28
C PRO A 141 -4.79 22.37 -3.96
N VAL A 142 -4.86 21.04 -4.01
CA VAL A 142 -5.23 20.23 -2.83
C VAL A 142 -4.25 20.42 -1.66
N GLN A 143 -2.97 20.70 -1.93
CA GLN A 143 -1.99 21.00 -0.89
C GLN A 143 -2.30 22.28 -0.11
N GLU A 144 -2.87 23.30 -0.77
CA GLU A 144 -3.30 24.54 -0.12
C GLU A 144 -4.55 24.31 0.72
N VAL A 145 -5.51 23.52 0.19
CA VAL A 145 -6.72 23.13 0.93
C VAL A 145 -6.33 22.43 2.24
N ILE A 146 -5.41 21.46 2.17
CA ILE A 146 -4.95 20.74 3.36
C ILE A 146 -4.20 21.68 4.31
N ALA A 147 -3.34 22.56 3.80
CA ALA A 147 -2.62 23.52 4.63
C ALA A 147 -3.58 24.45 5.38
N GLU A 148 -4.65 24.92 4.74
CA GLU A 148 -5.70 25.74 5.38
C GLU A 148 -6.48 24.94 6.42
N MET A 149 -6.80 23.66 6.15
CA MET A 149 -7.50 22.78 7.10
C MET A 149 -6.69 22.47 8.37
N THR A 150 -5.36 22.58 8.31
CA THR A 150 -4.45 22.15 9.39
C THR A 150 -3.52 23.24 9.87
N ASP A 151 -3.83 24.51 9.56
CA ASP A 151 -3.07 25.68 10.01
C ASP A 151 -1.57 25.62 9.65
N GLY A 152 -1.28 25.32 8.39
CA GLY A 152 0.09 25.32 7.83
C GLY A 152 0.56 24.02 7.19
N GLY A 153 -0.25 22.95 7.27
CA GLY A 153 0.04 21.64 6.68
C GLY A 153 0.00 20.49 7.68
N VAL A 154 -0.05 19.26 7.20
CA VAL A 154 -0.10 18.06 8.07
C VAL A 154 1.28 17.70 8.61
N ASP A 155 1.33 17.02 9.76
CA ASP A 155 2.60 16.52 10.30
C ASP A 155 3.23 15.47 9.39
N ARG A 156 2.38 14.60 8.82
CA ARG A 156 2.80 13.52 7.91
C ARG A 156 1.91 13.45 6.69
N SER A 157 2.47 13.08 5.55
CA SER A 157 1.68 12.66 4.39
C SER A 157 2.18 11.34 3.82
N VAL A 158 1.28 10.55 3.25
CA VAL A 158 1.61 9.29 2.58
C VAL A 158 0.92 9.22 1.21
N GLU A 159 1.71 9.16 0.14
CA GLU A 159 1.23 9.09 -1.24
C GLU A 159 1.16 7.64 -1.72
N CYS A 160 -0.04 7.17 -2.07
CA CYS A 160 -0.33 5.76 -2.35
C CYS A 160 -0.92 5.51 -3.75
N THR A 161 -1.01 6.52 -4.63
CA THR A 161 -1.57 6.41 -5.99
C THR A 161 -0.52 6.16 -7.06
N GLY A 162 0.69 6.69 -6.90
CA GLY A 162 1.73 6.71 -7.94
C GLY A 162 1.59 7.88 -8.91
N SER A 163 0.58 8.75 -8.75
CA SER A 163 0.47 9.97 -9.55
C SER A 163 1.55 10.97 -9.14
N VAL A 164 2.40 11.39 -10.07
CA VAL A 164 3.47 12.38 -9.81
C VAL A 164 2.89 13.71 -9.31
N GLN A 165 1.70 14.11 -9.78
CA GLN A 165 1.02 15.28 -9.26
C GLN A 165 0.59 15.10 -7.79
N ALA A 166 0.10 13.90 -7.43
CA ALA A 166 -0.22 13.59 -6.04
C ALA A 166 1.04 13.53 -5.16
N MET A 167 2.18 13.10 -5.70
CA MET A 167 3.47 13.12 -4.98
C MET A 167 3.89 14.54 -4.63
N ILE A 168 3.77 15.48 -5.58
CA ILE A 168 4.06 16.90 -5.35
C ILE A 168 3.12 17.46 -4.30
N SER A 169 1.80 17.29 -4.46
CA SER A 169 0.83 17.76 -3.47
C SER A 169 1.03 17.13 -2.09
N ALA A 170 1.36 15.84 -2.01
CA ALA A 170 1.65 15.17 -0.74
C ALA A 170 2.88 15.78 -0.06
N PHE A 171 3.93 16.11 -0.82
CA PHE A 171 5.10 16.81 -0.28
C PHE A 171 4.78 18.24 0.16
N GLU A 172 4.04 18.99 -0.64
CA GLU A 172 3.79 20.42 -0.38
C GLU A 172 2.72 20.66 0.70
N CYS A 173 1.88 19.66 1.00
CA CYS A 173 0.84 19.77 2.03
C CYS A 173 1.32 19.52 3.46
N VAL A 174 2.57 19.10 3.67
CA VAL A 174 3.10 18.90 5.03
C VAL A 174 3.52 20.24 5.64
N HIS A 175 3.50 20.31 6.95
CA HIS A 175 3.91 21.51 7.68
C HIS A 175 5.42 21.79 7.52
N ASP A 176 5.79 23.06 7.43
CA ASP A 176 7.20 23.49 7.50
C ASP A 176 7.83 23.15 8.86
N GLY A 177 9.15 23.07 8.98
CA GLY A 177 9.83 22.75 10.23
C GLY A 177 9.92 21.25 10.56
N TRP A 178 8.81 20.52 10.48
CA TRP A 178 8.75 19.11 10.95
C TRP A 178 7.97 18.14 10.07
N GLY A 179 7.39 18.62 8.98
CA GLY A 179 6.58 17.82 8.07
C GLY A 179 7.40 16.75 7.35
N VAL A 180 6.86 15.53 7.30
CA VAL A 180 7.47 14.42 6.58
C VAL A 180 6.48 13.82 5.59
N ALA A 181 6.80 13.91 4.31
CA ALA A 181 6.07 13.26 3.24
C ALA A 181 6.71 11.92 2.88
N VAL A 182 5.88 10.90 2.64
CA VAL A 182 6.31 9.56 2.25
C VAL A 182 5.68 9.18 0.91
N LEU A 183 6.52 8.87 -0.07
CA LEU A 183 6.09 8.34 -1.37
C LEU A 183 6.18 6.82 -1.35
N VAL A 184 5.06 6.15 -1.63
CA VAL A 184 5.00 4.68 -1.74
C VAL A 184 4.28 4.20 -3.00
N GLY A 185 3.41 5.02 -3.60
CA GLY A 185 2.82 4.76 -4.90
C GLY A 185 3.89 4.64 -6.00
N VAL A 186 3.77 3.62 -6.86
CA VAL A 186 4.69 3.43 -7.98
C VAL A 186 4.14 4.15 -9.21
N PRO A 187 4.89 5.08 -9.82
CA PRO A 187 4.42 5.81 -10.99
C PRO A 187 4.35 4.92 -12.22
N ASN A 188 3.39 5.21 -13.10
CA ASN A 188 3.20 4.55 -14.40
C ASN A 188 3.63 5.42 -15.60
N LYS A 189 4.21 6.59 -15.31
CA LYS A 189 4.68 7.59 -16.27
C LYS A 189 6.07 8.06 -15.86
N ASP A 190 6.84 8.53 -16.83
CA ASP A 190 8.19 9.07 -16.63
C ASP A 190 8.21 10.56 -16.26
N ASP A 191 7.08 11.11 -15.79
CA ASP A 191 7.00 12.49 -15.35
C ASP A 191 7.94 12.70 -14.14
N ALA A 192 8.71 13.78 -14.15
CA ALA A 192 9.60 14.10 -13.05
C ALA A 192 8.83 14.74 -11.87
N PHE A 193 9.17 14.31 -10.65
CA PHE A 193 8.80 15.05 -9.44
C PHE A 193 9.46 16.43 -9.46
N LYS A 194 8.67 17.50 -9.25
CA LYS A 194 9.14 18.89 -9.29
C LYS A 194 8.50 19.69 -8.16
N THR A 195 9.33 20.39 -7.39
CA THR A 195 8.90 21.31 -6.32
C THR A 195 9.95 22.41 -6.15
N HIS A 196 9.59 23.51 -5.50
CA HIS A 196 10.52 24.62 -5.28
C HIS A 196 11.53 24.28 -4.18
N PRO A 197 12.85 24.54 -4.34
CA PRO A 197 13.85 24.20 -3.32
C PRO A 197 13.59 24.79 -1.93
N VAL A 198 12.94 25.96 -1.86
CA VAL A 198 12.56 26.59 -0.58
C VAL A 198 11.65 25.70 0.25
N ASN A 199 10.83 24.84 -0.36
CA ASN A 199 10.00 23.89 0.39
C ASN A 199 10.85 22.93 1.23
N PHE A 200 12.04 22.54 0.75
CA PHE A 200 13.00 21.77 1.54
C PHE A 200 13.80 22.63 2.53
N LEU A 201 14.18 23.85 2.14
CA LEU A 201 14.91 24.76 3.02
C LEU A 201 14.06 25.23 4.21
N ASN A 202 12.73 25.26 4.08
CA ASN A 202 11.78 25.42 5.17
C ASN A 202 11.61 24.13 6.01
N GLU A 203 12.59 23.23 5.96
CA GLU A 203 12.72 22.04 6.81
C GLU A 203 11.63 20.96 6.61
N ARG A 204 10.98 20.90 5.43
CA ARG A 204 10.21 19.71 5.04
C ARG A 204 11.15 18.56 4.69
N THR A 205 10.71 17.33 4.99
CA THR A 205 11.43 16.10 4.62
C THR A 205 10.62 15.25 3.65
N LEU A 206 11.24 14.80 2.56
CA LEU A 206 10.67 13.82 1.64
C LEU A 206 11.38 12.48 1.79
N LYS A 207 10.62 11.39 1.91
CA LYS A 207 11.13 10.02 1.94
C LYS A 207 10.42 9.17 0.89
N GLY A 208 11.16 8.25 0.27
CA GLY A 208 10.59 7.15 -0.51
C GLY A 208 10.61 5.86 0.28
N THR A 209 9.68 4.95 0.01
CA THR A 209 9.72 3.61 0.57
C THR A 209 9.25 2.55 -0.42
N PHE A 210 9.76 1.33 -0.23
CA PHE A 210 9.34 0.15 -0.98
C PHE A 210 8.86 -0.91 0.01
N TYR A 211 7.69 -1.51 -0.28
CA TYR A 211 7.08 -2.54 0.57
C TYR A 211 6.96 -2.12 2.05
N GLY A 212 6.69 -0.83 2.30
CA GLY A 212 6.55 -0.28 3.64
C GLY A 212 7.82 -0.36 4.50
N ASN A 213 8.98 -0.45 3.84
CA ASN A 213 10.29 -0.66 4.46
C ASN A 213 10.40 -1.97 5.26
N TYR A 214 9.56 -2.96 4.98
CA TYR A 214 9.66 -4.29 5.57
C TYR A 214 10.68 -5.16 4.85
N LYS A 215 11.41 -5.96 5.61
CA LYS A 215 12.20 -7.10 5.14
C LYS A 215 11.29 -8.31 5.05
N PRO A 216 11.00 -8.85 3.85
CA PRO A 216 9.94 -9.85 3.68
C PRO A 216 10.04 -11.06 4.61
N ARG A 217 11.24 -11.65 4.76
CA ARG A 217 11.42 -12.86 5.60
C ARG A 217 11.48 -12.59 7.09
N SER A 218 12.02 -11.43 7.49
CA SER A 218 12.27 -11.12 8.89
C SER A 218 11.07 -10.44 9.55
N ASP A 219 10.37 -9.58 8.82
CA ASP A 219 9.39 -8.67 9.42
C ASP A 219 7.95 -9.10 9.13
N LEU A 220 7.66 -9.70 7.97
CA LEU A 220 6.30 -10.15 7.63
C LEU A 220 5.71 -11.13 8.65
N PRO A 221 6.47 -12.10 9.22
CA PRO A 221 5.96 -12.93 10.31
C PRO A 221 5.52 -12.10 11.52
N GLY A 222 6.23 -11.01 11.84
CA GLY A 222 5.84 -10.09 12.89
C GLY A 222 4.52 -9.36 12.59
N VAL A 223 4.29 -8.96 11.33
CA VAL A 223 3.00 -8.35 10.93
C VAL A 223 1.85 -9.37 11.02
N VAL A 224 2.11 -10.65 10.75
CA VAL A 224 1.14 -11.73 11.01
C VAL A 224 0.82 -11.84 12.50
N GLU A 225 1.81 -11.76 13.39
CA GLU A 225 1.55 -11.76 14.84
C GLU A 225 0.72 -10.55 15.28
N MET A 226 0.93 -9.36 14.70
CA MET A 226 0.08 -8.20 14.99
C MET A 226 -1.39 -8.46 14.66
N TYR A 227 -1.67 -9.18 13.56
CA TYR A 227 -3.02 -9.62 13.24
C TYR A 227 -3.55 -10.63 14.28
N MET A 228 -2.76 -11.65 14.62
CA MET A 228 -3.13 -12.65 15.62
C MET A 228 -3.43 -12.03 16.99
N ASN A 229 -2.70 -10.99 17.36
CA ASN A 229 -2.87 -10.23 18.61
C ASN A 229 -3.95 -9.16 18.53
N LYS A 230 -4.67 -9.03 17.40
CA LYS A 230 -5.72 -8.02 17.16
C LYS A 230 -5.22 -6.58 17.21
N GLU A 231 -3.92 -6.36 17.03
CA GLU A 231 -3.32 -5.03 16.88
C GLU A 231 -3.52 -4.46 15.47
N LEU A 232 -3.61 -5.36 14.47
CA LEU A 232 -3.92 -5.03 13.08
C LEU A 232 -5.22 -5.72 12.65
N GLU A 233 -6.22 -4.94 12.25
CA GLU A 233 -7.51 -5.46 11.78
C GLU A 233 -7.47 -5.74 10.27
N VAL A 234 -7.12 -6.98 9.88
CA VAL A 234 -6.98 -7.38 8.46
C VAL A 234 -8.33 -7.69 7.80
N ASP A 235 -9.27 -8.22 8.57
CA ASP A 235 -10.55 -8.73 8.04
C ASP A 235 -11.35 -7.68 7.27
N LYS A 236 -11.31 -6.41 7.70
CA LYS A 236 -12.01 -5.30 7.03
C LYS A 236 -11.45 -4.95 5.64
N PHE A 237 -10.23 -5.40 5.30
CA PHE A 237 -9.71 -5.25 3.92
C PHE A 237 -10.34 -6.25 2.95
N ILE A 238 -10.91 -7.34 3.45
CA ILE A 238 -11.47 -8.42 2.64
C ILE A 238 -12.95 -8.14 2.41
N THR A 239 -13.29 -7.73 1.20
CA THR A 239 -14.68 -7.38 0.86
C THR A 239 -15.39 -8.46 0.07
N HIS A 240 -14.64 -9.37 -0.57
CA HIS A 240 -15.20 -10.42 -1.41
C HIS A 240 -14.43 -11.73 -1.25
N SER A 241 -15.09 -12.83 -1.59
CA SER A 241 -14.44 -14.12 -1.81
C SER A 241 -15.10 -14.85 -2.98
N VAL A 242 -14.28 -15.47 -3.83
CA VAL A 242 -14.71 -16.26 -4.98
C VAL A 242 -13.94 -17.59 -5.03
N PRO A 243 -14.52 -18.66 -5.58
CA PRO A 243 -13.75 -19.87 -5.89
C PRO A 243 -12.74 -19.60 -7.03
N PHE A 244 -11.69 -20.41 -7.12
CA PHE A 244 -10.67 -20.29 -8.18
C PHE A 244 -11.27 -20.43 -9.59
N ALA A 245 -12.30 -21.25 -9.76
CA ALA A 245 -13.08 -21.35 -11.01
C ALA A 245 -13.70 -20.02 -11.45
N GLU A 246 -13.99 -19.10 -10.53
CA GLU A 246 -14.53 -17.75 -10.79
C GLU A 246 -13.47 -16.65 -10.69
N ILE A 247 -12.17 -16.96 -10.83
CA ILE A 247 -11.08 -15.97 -10.66
C ILE A 247 -11.29 -14.69 -11.47
N ASN A 248 -11.85 -14.76 -12.67
CA ASN A 248 -12.12 -13.58 -13.51
C ASN A 248 -13.09 -12.58 -12.86
N LYS A 249 -14.05 -13.04 -12.04
CA LYS A 249 -14.95 -12.17 -11.29
C LYS A 249 -14.19 -11.29 -10.29
N ALA A 250 -13.07 -11.77 -9.74
CA ALA A 250 -12.22 -10.94 -8.88
C ALA A 250 -11.60 -9.76 -9.65
N PHE A 251 -11.30 -9.94 -10.94
CA PHE A 251 -10.85 -8.84 -11.81
C PHE A 251 -11.98 -7.85 -12.07
N ASP A 252 -13.20 -8.32 -12.37
CA ASP A 252 -14.36 -7.44 -12.60
C ASP A 252 -14.68 -6.57 -11.37
N LEU A 253 -14.64 -7.17 -10.18
CA LEU A 253 -14.81 -6.47 -8.90
C LEU A 253 -13.72 -5.44 -8.63
N MET A 254 -12.49 -5.68 -9.11
CA MET A 254 -11.38 -4.73 -9.00
C MET A 254 -11.55 -3.57 -9.97
N LEU A 255 -11.85 -3.85 -11.25
CA LEU A 255 -11.99 -2.86 -12.31
C LEU A 255 -13.20 -1.93 -12.10
N SER A 256 -14.29 -2.47 -11.56
CA SER A 256 -15.48 -1.68 -11.19
C SER A 256 -15.30 -0.87 -9.90
N GLY A 257 -14.19 -1.05 -9.18
CA GLY A 257 -13.90 -0.35 -7.92
C GLY A 257 -14.76 -0.79 -6.74
N GLN A 258 -15.44 -1.93 -6.83
CA GLN A 258 -16.30 -2.49 -5.78
C GLN A 258 -15.54 -3.26 -4.70
N SER A 259 -14.29 -3.64 -4.95
CA SER A 259 -13.47 -4.42 -4.00
C SER A 259 -12.28 -3.65 -3.42
N ILE A 260 -11.90 -4.01 -2.19
CA ILE A 260 -10.58 -3.67 -1.59
C ILE A 260 -9.64 -4.85 -1.81
N ARG A 261 -10.03 -6.03 -1.29
CA ARG A 261 -9.42 -7.33 -1.59
C ARG A 261 -10.51 -8.37 -1.81
N CYS A 262 -10.28 -9.24 -2.79
CA CYS A 262 -11.08 -10.42 -3.06
C CYS A 262 -10.22 -11.65 -2.77
N ILE A 263 -10.67 -12.53 -1.88
CA ILE A 263 -10.00 -13.80 -1.58
C ILE A 263 -10.42 -14.84 -2.62
N ILE A 264 -9.44 -15.36 -3.34
CA ILE A 264 -9.64 -16.48 -4.27
C ILE A 264 -9.33 -17.76 -3.52
N ARG A 265 -10.32 -18.64 -3.39
CA ARG A 265 -10.19 -19.92 -2.70
C ARG A 265 -9.85 -21.00 -3.72
N MET A 266 -8.73 -21.69 -3.51
CA MET A 266 -8.47 -22.94 -4.24
C MET A 266 -9.55 -23.95 -3.84
N GLU A 267 -9.98 -24.80 -4.77
CA GLU A 267 -10.92 -25.89 -4.47
C GLU A 267 -10.22 -26.91 -3.55
N ASP A 268 -11.00 -27.56 -2.67
CA ASP A 268 -10.52 -28.66 -1.82
C ASP A 268 -10.34 -29.95 -2.63
#